data_AF-A0A8B5WNI7-F1
#
_entry.id   AF-A0A8B5WNI7-F1
#
_cell.length_a   1.000
_cell.length_b   1.000
_cell.length_c   1.000
_cell.angle_alpha   90.00
_cell.angle_beta   90.00
_cell.angle_gamma   90.00
#
_symmetry.space_group_name_H-M   'P 1'
#
loop_
_entity.id
_entity.type
_entity.pdbx_description
1 polymer ?
#
loop_
_entity_poly.entity_id
_entity_poly.type
_entity_poly.pdbx_seq_one_letter_code
_entity_poly.pdbx_strand_id
1 'polypeptide(L)' 'MTASFPRLPAEWEPQRGTLLAWPAADGDWAGDLPAIRSEYQRFIEALLACQAVALLVQPGDSSAQRQL' A
#
# COMPACT_ATOMS: atom_id res chain seq x y z
N MET A 1 1.65 -2.12 40.35
CA MET A 1 1.40 -1.72 38.94
C MET A 1 2.60 -2.18 38.13
N THR A 2 2.47 -3.25 37.35
CA THR A 2 3.53 -3.67 36.43
C THR A 2 3.53 -2.71 35.24
N ALA A 3 4.68 -2.10 34.95
CA ALA A 3 4.83 -1.27 33.77
C ALA A 3 4.69 -2.16 32.52
N SER A 4 3.71 -1.88 31.67
CA SER A 4 3.62 -2.47 30.35
C SER A 4 4.49 -1.63 29.42
N PHE A 5 5.59 -2.21 28.94
CA PHE A 5 6.42 -1.57 27.92
C PHE A 5 5.74 -1.70 26.56
N PRO A 6 5.71 -0.64 25.74
CA PRO A 6 5.20 -0.74 24.39
C PRO A 6 6.01 -1.78 23.60
N ARG A 7 5.31 -2.67 22.91
CA ARG A 7 5.93 -3.65 22.00
C ARG A 7 5.56 -3.32 20.56
N LEU A 8 6.50 -3.56 19.65
CA LEU A 8 6.17 -3.62 18.23
C LEU A 8 5.50 -4.98 17.98
N PRO A 9 4.25 -5.02 17.47
CA PRO A 9 3.61 -6.28 17.13
C PRO A 9 4.33 -6.95 15.96
N ALA A 10 4.29 -8.28 15.94
CA ALA A 10 4.77 -9.03 14.80
C ALA A 10 3.85 -8.86 13.59
N GLU A 11 4.39 -9.07 12.39
CA GLU A 11 3.64 -8.88 11.15
C GLU A 11 2.45 -9.83 11.00
N TRP A 12 2.52 -11.04 11.57
CA TRP A 12 1.42 -12.02 11.50
C TRP A 12 0.31 -11.80 12.53
N GLU A 13 0.44 -10.82 13.43
CA GLU A 13 -0.63 -10.47 14.36
C GLU A 13 -1.79 -9.79 13.62
N PRO A 14 -3.03 -9.81 14.14
CA PRO A 14 -4.16 -9.15 13.50
C PRO A 14 -3.89 -7.67 13.18
N GLN A 15 -3.98 -7.32 11.90
CA GLN A 15 -3.77 -5.97 11.39
C GLN A 15 -5.11 -5.31 11.07
N ARG A 16 -5.16 -3.97 11.11
CA ARG A 16 -6.35 -3.19 10.69
C ARG A 16 -6.41 -2.99 9.18
N GLY A 17 -5.27 -3.06 8.50
CA GLY A 17 -5.13 -2.84 7.07
C GLY A 17 -3.68 -2.57 6.68
N THR A 18 -3.44 -2.50 5.37
CA THR A 18 -2.13 -2.24 4.78
C THR A 18 -2.04 -0.80 4.28
N LEU A 19 -0.96 -0.09 4.64
CA LEU A 19 -0.63 1.21 4.08
C LEU A 19 0.33 1.02 2.89
N LEU A 20 -0.03 1.53 1.71
CA LEU A 20 0.78 1.47 0.50
C LEU A 20 0.96 2.86 -0.11
N ALA A 21 2.06 3.06 -0.85
CA ALA A 21 2.29 4.25 -1.66
C ALA A 21 2.20 3.90 -3.14
N TRP A 22 1.33 4.60 -3.88
CA TRP A 22 1.14 4.38 -5.31
C TRP A 22 2.40 4.80 -6.09
N PRO A 23 2.92 3.96 -7.01
CA PRO A 23 4.11 4.30 -7.79
C PRO A 23 3.90 5.59 -8.59
N ALA A 24 4.79 6.56 -8.38
CA ALA A 24 4.76 7.86 -9.04
C ALA A 24 5.68 7.91 -10.26
N ALA A 25 5.36 8.79 -11.20
CA ALA A 25 6.10 8.91 -12.47
C ALA A 25 7.51 9.49 -12.34
N ASP A 26 7.80 10.17 -11.23
CA ASP A 26 9.10 10.76 -10.90
C ASP A 26 9.92 9.90 -9.91
N GLY A 27 9.46 8.69 -9.59
CA GLY A 27 10.13 7.76 -8.69
C GLY A 27 11.02 6.73 -9.38
N ASP A 28 11.54 5.79 -8.59
CA ASP A 28 12.49 4.74 -9.02
C ASP A 28 11.97 3.88 -10.19
N TRP A 29 10.65 3.77 -10.34
CA TRP A 29 10.00 2.98 -11.37
C TRP A 29 9.63 3.76 -12.63
N ALA A 30 10.09 5.00 -12.81
CA ALA A 30 9.74 5.83 -13.96
C ALA A 30 9.95 5.12 -15.32
N GLY A 31 11.01 4.30 -15.42
CA GLY A 31 11.33 3.54 -16.63
C GLY A 31 10.32 2.42 -16.98
N ASP A 32 9.64 1.87 -15.97
CA ASP A 32 8.74 0.71 -16.10
C ASP A 32 7.39 0.95 -15.39
N LEU A 33 6.95 2.21 -15.33
CA LEU A 33 5.80 2.64 -14.54
C LEU A 33 4.49 1.86 -14.85
N PRO A 34 4.16 1.53 -16.11
CA PRO A 34 2.97 0.73 -16.41
C PRO A 34 3.04 -0.69 -15.84
N ALA A 35 4.22 -1.31 -15.87
CA ALA A 35 4.40 -2.68 -15.38
C ALA A 35 4.25 -2.71 -13.85
N ILE A 36 4.95 -1.84 -13.13
CA ILE A 36 4.85 -1.82 -11.66
C ILE A 36 3.44 -1.46 -11.18
N ARG A 37 2.72 -0.55 -11.85
CA ARG A 37 1.34 -0.20 -11.48
C ARG A 37 0.39 -1.38 -11.68
N SER A 38 0.62 -2.19 -12.71
CA SER A 38 -0.15 -3.42 -12.96
C SER A 38 0.11 -4.49 -11.89
N GLU A 39 1.34 -4.58 -11.37
CA GLU A 39 1.66 -5.44 -10.22
C GLU A 39 1.03 -4.92 -8.92
N TYR A 40 1.10 -3.61 -8.67
CA TYR A 40 0.46 -2.97 -7.52
C TYR A 40 -1.05 -3.16 -7.52
N GLN A 41 -1.70 -3.03 -8.68
CA GLN A 41 -3.13 -3.30 -8.81
C GLN A 41 -3.46 -4.73 -8.38
N ARG A 42 -2.78 -5.74 -8.94
CA ARG A 42 -2.99 -7.15 -8.56
C ARG A 42 -2.72 -7.40 -7.07
N PHE A 43 -1.71 -6.75 -6.51
CA PHE A 43 -1.40 -6.86 -5.09
C PHE A 43 -2.50 -6.24 -4.21
N ILE A 44 -3.00 -5.05 -4.58
CA ILE A 44 -4.09 -4.38 -3.88
C ILE A 44 -5.38 -5.23 -3.96
N GLU A 45 -5.72 -5.76 -5.14
CA GLU A 45 -6.87 -6.66 -5.32
C GLU A 45 -6.78 -7.89 -4.40
N ALA A 46 -5.60 -8.50 -4.29
CA ALA A 46 -5.37 -9.63 -3.39
C ALA A 46 -5.46 -9.23 -1.91
N LEU A 47 -4.93 -8.07 -1.52
CA LEU A 47 -5.00 -7.56 -0.14
C LEU A 47 -6.44 -7.25 0.27
N LEU A 48 -7.24 -6.66 -0.62
CA LEU A 48 -8.63 -6.28 -0.35
C LEU A 48 -9.53 -7.48 -0.05
N ALA A 49 -9.15 -8.70 -0.46
CA ALA A 49 -9.83 -9.93 -0.06
C ALA A 49 -9.65 -10.28 1.44
N CYS A 50 -8.63 -9.72 2.10
CA CYS A 50 -8.24 -10.06 3.46
C CYS A 50 -8.32 -8.87 4.43
N GLN A 51 -8.01 -7.65 3.97
CA GLN A 51 -7.93 -6.46 4.81
C GLN A 51 -8.06 -5.16 4.01
N ALA A 52 -8.38 -4.07 4.70
CA ALA A 52 -8.46 -2.75 4.07
C ALA A 52 -7.09 -2.26 3.59
N VAL A 53 -7.07 -1.51 2.49
CA VAL A 53 -5.87 -0.85 1.97
C VAL A 53 -6.03 0.66 2.07
N ALA A 54 -5.06 1.33 2.70
CA ALA A 54 -4.90 2.78 2.65
C ALA A 54 -3.83 3.09 1.59
N LEU A 55 -4.24 3.65 0.46
CA LEU A 55 -3.33 3.97 -0.64
C LEU A 55 -3.00 5.47 -0.64
N LEU A 56 -1.73 5.79 -0.47
CA LEU A 56 -1.20 7.14 -0.60
C LEU A 56 -0.90 7.43 -2.07
N VAL A 57 -1.44 8.52 -2.59
CA VAL A 57 -1.28 8.94 -3.99
C VAL A 57 -0.70 10.36 -3.99
N GLN A 58 0.23 10.64 -4.90
CA GLN A 58 0.79 11.99 -5.02
C GLN A 58 -0.31 13.00 -5.35
N PRO A 59 -0.24 14.23 -4.80
CA PRO A 59 -1.17 15.30 -5.16
C PRO A 59 -1.24 15.52 -6.67
N GLY A 60 -2.44 15.49 -7.24
CA GLY A 60 -2.67 15.68 -8.68
C GLY A 60 -2.52 14.41 -9.53
N ASP A 61 -2.00 13.30 -8.99
CA ASP A 61 -2.00 12.03 -9.70
C ASP A 61 -3.38 11.35 -9.61
N SER A 62 -4.05 11.25 -10.77
CA SER A 62 -5.36 10.63 -10.93
C SER A 62 -5.28 9.21 -11.53
N SER A 63 -4.08 8.66 -11.70
CA SER A 63 -3.88 7.34 -12.30
C SER A 63 -4.46 6.22 -11.45
N ALA A 64 -4.29 6.28 -10.12
CA ALA A 64 -4.84 5.28 -9.21
C ALA A 64 -6.37 5.17 -9.34
N GLN A 65 -7.07 6.30 -9.47
CA GLN A 65 -8.53 6.35 -9.64
C GLN A 65 -9.03 5.78 -10.97
N ARG A 66 -8.16 5.74 -11.99
CA ARG A 66 -8.51 5.16 -13.30
C ARG A 66 -8.20 3.68 -13.40
N GLN A 67 -7.27 3.19 -12.57
CA GLN A 67 -6.73 1.85 -12.67
C GLN A 67 -7.30 0.88 -11.62
N LEU A 68 -7.67 1.40 -10.45
CA LEU A 68 -8.37 0.68 -9.38
C LEU A 68 -9.88 0.98 -9.45
#